data_AF-A0A6A6N171-F1
#
_entry.id   AF-A0A6A6N171-F1
#
_cell.length_a   1.000
_cell.length_b   1.000
_cell.length_c   1.000
_cell.angle_alpha   90.00
_cell.angle_beta   90.00
_cell.angle_gamma   90.00
#
_symmetry.space_group_name_H-M   'P 1'
#
loop_
_entity.id
_entity.type
_entity.pdbx_description
1 polymer ?
#
loop_
_entity_poly.entity_id
_entity_poly.type
_entity_poly.pdbx_seq_one_letter_code
_entity_poly.pdbx_strand_id
1 'polypeptide(L)'
;MPDTVVIDIRMRGAKSSNGVDDDSVSSSKKNSHKPKYSRFTQQDLPACKPILTPGLVIASFTTVAVVFLPLGLASLFASESVVEIVDRYDKDCIPGTHSNLPLEYIQNSKSNKICTRNLIVPKLMKSPVYVYYQLDNFYQNHRRYVRSRSDKQLQSKASENDVSNCKPEDLVDGKPIVPCGLVAWSLFNDTYNFKVENKALEVNKKDIAWRSDKERKFGSDVYPINFQAGSLIGGGSLNSSIPLSEQEDLMVWMRTAALSTFRKLYGRIETDLQANDVIEVQIQNNYNSYGYGGKKRLVLSTTTWIGGKNNSLGIAYIFIGGLNLLLAISFILIFVFKPRPLGDPSYLSWNKQATISSN
;
A
#
# COMPACT_ATOMS: atom_id res chain seq x y z
N MET A 1 5.86 28.90 37.90
CA MET A 1 4.53 29.16 38.48
C MET A 1 3.51 28.64 37.47
N PRO A 2 2.58 27.74 37.85
CA PRO A 2 1.66 27.16 36.89
C PRO A 2 0.50 28.13 36.68
N ASP A 3 0.35 28.65 35.45
CA ASP A 3 -0.78 29.49 35.11
C ASP A 3 -2.03 28.64 34.86
N THR A 4 -2.92 28.80 35.82
CA THR A 4 -4.35 28.53 35.90
C THR A 4 -5.06 28.35 34.56
N VAL A 5 -5.52 27.12 34.30
CA VAL A 5 -6.60 26.85 33.34
C VAL A 5 -7.90 27.28 34.00
N VAL A 6 -8.47 28.42 33.59
CA VAL A 6 -9.82 28.83 34.02
C VAL A 6 -10.84 28.05 33.18
N ILE A 7 -11.39 26.99 33.76
CA ILE A 7 -12.57 26.29 33.23
C ILE A 7 -13.81 26.96 33.82
N ASP A 8 -14.49 27.78 33.03
CA ASP A 8 -15.77 28.39 33.42
C ASP A 8 -16.91 27.36 33.26
N ILE A 9 -17.21 26.63 34.34
CA ILE A 9 -18.41 25.77 34.44
C ILE A 9 -19.55 26.63 34.98
N ARG A 10 -20.35 27.22 34.07
CA ARG A 10 -21.56 27.94 34.48
C ARG A 10 -22.74 26.98 34.63
N MET A 11 -23.18 26.79 35.88
CA MET A 11 -24.36 26.01 36.26
C MET A 11 -25.66 26.60 35.66
N ARG A 12 -26.57 25.71 35.23
CA ARG A 12 -27.93 26.06 34.78
C ARG A 12 -28.78 26.48 35.98
N GLY A 13 -29.15 27.76 36.04
CA GLY A 13 -30.11 28.34 36.98
C GLY A 13 -31.54 28.38 36.42
N ALA A 14 -32.51 28.26 37.33
CA ALA A 14 -33.89 27.84 37.14
C ALA A 14 -34.83 28.75 36.31
N LYS A 15 -35.88 28.12 35.77
CA LYS A 15 -37.13 28.76 35.31
C LYS A 15 -37.88 29.35 36.50
N SER A 16 -38.42 30.56 36.35
CA SER A 16 -39.54 31.05 37.15
C SER A 16 -40.54 31.76 36.22
N SER A 17 -41.81 31.60 36.58
CA SER A 17 -43.01 31.81 35.79
C SER A 17 -43.82 33.05 36.23
N ASN A 18 -44.63 33.53 35.28
CA ASN A 18 -45.89 34.28 35.41
C ASN A 18 -45.85 35.81 35.51
N GLY A 19 -46.70 36.39 34.65
CA GLY A 19 -47.13 37.78 34.60
C GLY A 19 -47.94 38.00 33.31
N VAL A 20 -49.24 37.73 33.38
CA VAL A 20 -50.24 38.10 32.37
C VAL A 20 -50.66 39.53 32.67
N ASP A 21 -50.65 40.40 31.67
CA ASP A 21 -51.57 41.54 31.59
C ASP A 21 -51.93 41.76 30.11
N ASP A 22 -53.23 41.79 29.88
CA ASP A 22 -53.93 42.07 28.65
C ASP A 22 -54.03 43.59 28.51
N ASP A 23 -53.58 44.17 27.40
CA ASP A 23 -54.41 45.14 26.70
C ASP A 23 -53.83 45.60 25.35
N SER A 24 -54.73 45.58 24.40
CA SER A 24 -54.70 46.15 23.06
C SER A 24 -53.99 47.50 22.94
N VAL A 25 -52.76 47.47 22.41
CA VAL A 25 -52.22 48.56 21.57
C VAL A 25 -51.69 47.94 20.29
N SER A 26 -52.35 48.26 19.17
CA SER A 26 -51.87 48.01 17.82
C SER A 26 -50.58 48.80 17.58
N SER A 27 -49.48 48.32 18.14
CA SER A 27 -48.15 48.77 17.77
C SER A 27 -47.97 48.41 16.30
N SER A 28 -48.02 49.42 15.45
CA SER A 28 -47.55 49.35 14.08
C SER A 28 -46.30 48.48 14.04
N LYS A 29 -46.34 47.35 13.31
CA LYS A 29 -45.15 46.54 13.07
C LYS A 29 -44.17 47.43 12.31
N LYS A 30 -43.31 48.15 13.04
CA LYS A 30 -42.16 48.83 12.44
C LYS A 30 -41.38 47.73 11.75
N ASN A 31 -41.36 47.76 10.42
CA ASN A 31 -40.48 46.93 9.60
C ASN A 31 -39.04 47.31 9.92
N SER A 32 -38.52 46.78 11.03
CA SER A 32 -37.15 46.98 11.45
C SER A 32 -36.26 46.21 10.49
N HIS A 33 -35.47 46.93 9.72
CA HIS A 33 -34.43 46.35 8.87
C HIS A 33 -33.18 45.97 9.69
N LYS A 34 -33.25 46.08 11.03
CA LYS A 34 -32.17 45.69 11.91
C LYS A 34 -32.00 44.17 11.82
N PRO A 35 -30.80 43.67 11.48
CA PRO A 35 -30.55 42.24 11.43
C PRO A 35 -30.84 41.60 12.80
N LYS A 36 -31.42 40.40 12.76
CA LYS A 36 -31.79 39.65 13.96
C LYS A 36 -30.52 39.32 14.76
N TYR A 37 -30.46 39.76 16.01
CA TYR A 37 -29.31 39.51 16.87
C TYR A 37 -29.16 38.01 17.19
N SER A 38 -27.98 37.47 16.91
CA SER A 38 -27.51 36.16 17.36
C SER A 38 -25.98 36.17 17.38
N ARG A 39 -25.34 35.31 18.20
CA ARG A 39 -23.87 35.21 18.22
C ARG A 39 -23.28 34.89 16.84
N PHE A 40 -24.03 34.15 16.01
CA PHE A 40 -23.64 33.87 14.63
C PHE A 40 -23.72 35.12 13.74
N THR A 41 -24.82 35.87 13.79
CA THR A 41 -25.01 37.08 12.96
C THR A 41 -24.11 38.24 13.38
N GLN A 42 -23.68 38.27 14.64
CA GLN A 42 -22.70 39.25 15.17
C GLN A 42 -21.25 38.76 15.07
N GLN A 43 -21.01 37.55 14.54
CA GLN A 43 -19.67 36.93 14.47
C GLN A 43 -18.96 36.76 15.83
N ASP A 44 -19.73 36.66 16.91
CA ASP A 44 -19.28 36.49 18.31
C ASP A 44 -19.39 35.03 18.80
N LEU A 45 -19.13 34.08 17.90
CA LEU A 45 -18.99 32.68 18.28
C LEU A 45 -17.73 32.45 19.11
N PRO A 46 -17.74 31.50 20.08
CA PRO A 46 -16.54 31.16 20.82
C PRO A 46 -15.49 30.62 19.84
N ALA A 47 -14.32 31.24 19.81
CA ALA A 47 -13.22 30.87 18.93
C ALA A 47 -11.92 30.82 19.72
N CYS A 48 -11.12 29.78 19.48
CA CYS A 48 -9.73 29.73 19.92
C CYS A 48 -8.85 30.32 18.81
N LYS A 49 -8.08 31.35 19.13
CA LYS A 49 -7.15 32.00 18.19
C LYS A 49 -5.73 31.78 18.69
N PRO A 50 -5.12 30.61 18.41
CA PRO A 50 -3.78 30.32 18.90
C PRO A 50 -2.78 31.28 18.25
N ILE A 51 -2.09 32.05 19.09
CA ILE A 51 -0.99 32.92 18.64
C ILE A 51 0.27 32.07 18.66
N LEU A 52 0.95 31.96 17.52
CA LEU A 52 2.21 31.23 17.39
C LEU A 52 3.33 32.00 18.09
N THR A 53 3.55 31.71 19.37
CA THR A 53 4.70 32.22 20.12
C THR A 53 5.96 31.40 19.80
N PRO A 54 7.17 31.98 19.87
CA PRO A 54 8.40 31.23 19.63
C PRO A 54 8.52 29.97 20.49
N GLY A 55 8.12 30.04 21.76
CA GLY A 55 8.11 28.87 22.66
C GLY A 55 7.19 27.74 22.18
N LEU A 56 5.97 28.08 21.72
CA LEU A 56 5.03 27.09 21.17
C LEU A 56 5.58 26.45 19.88
N VAL A 57 6.16 27.26 18.99
CA VAL A 57 6.73 26.79 17.73
C VAL A 57 7.94 25.87 17.98
N ILE A 58 8.87 26.27 18.85
CA ILE A 58 10.03 25.46 19.24
C ILE A 58 9.57 24.15 19.87
N ALA A 59 8.60 24.19 20.79
CA ALA A 59 8.04 23.00 21.40
C ALA A 59 7.44 22.06 20.35
N SER A 60 6.65 22.59 19.40
CA SER A 60 6.03 21.78 18.34
C SER A 60 7.06 21.07 17.45
N PHE A 61 8.08 21.78 16.97
CA PHE A 61 9.14 21.20 16.15
C PHE A 61 9.98 20.19 16.93
N THR A 62 10.28 20.48 18.20
CA THR A 62 11.02 19.56 19.08
C THR A 62 10.22 18.28 19.32
N THR A 63 8.92 18.37 19.58
CA THR A 63 8.05 17.21 19.76
C THR A 63 8.02 16.32 18.51
N VAL A 64 7.86 16.92 17.32
CA VAL A 64 7.89 16.15 16.07
C VAL A 64 9.23 15.46 15.89
N ALA A 65 10.35 16.16 16.12
CA ALA A 65 11.69 15.58 16.01
C ALA A 65 11.92 14.41 16.98
N VAL A 66 11.55 14.58 18.26
CA VAL A 66 11.70 13.56 19.32
C VAL A 66 10.87 12.31 19.04
N VAL A 67 9.71 12.44 18.38
CA VAL A 67 8.89 11.29 18.01
C VAL A 67 9.37 10.65 16.71
N PHE A 68 9.69 11.44 15.69
CA PHE A 68 9.95 10.93 14.34
C PHE A 68 11.35 10.32 14.22
N LEU A 69 12.36 10.84 14.92
CA LEU A 69 13.71 10.30 14.85
C LEU A 69 13.80 8.85 15.38
N PRO A 70 13.31 8.52 16.60
CA PRO A 70 13.32 7.14 17.08
C PRO A 70 12.46 6.21 16.22
N LEU A 71 11.28 6.64 15.77
CA LEU A 71 10.43 5.85 14.88
C LEU A 71 11.11 5.58 13.54
N GLY A 72 11.79 6.58 12.97
CA GLY A 72 12.54 6.45 11.73
C GLY A 72 13.73 5.51 11.86
N LEU A 73 14.51 5.62 12.94
CA LEU A 73 15.63 4.73 13.23
C LEU A 73 15.15 3.28 13.46
N ALA A 74 14.09 3.07 14.25
CA ALA A 74 13.52 1.76 14.50
C ALA A 74 12.97 1.11 13.22
N SER A 75 12.29 1.90 12.37
CA SER A 75 11.75 1.44 11.09
C SER A 75 12.87 1.10 10.10
N LEU A 76 13.93 1.92 10.04
CA LEU A 76 15.09 1.67 9.18
C LEU A 76 15.84 0.41 9.63
N PHE A 77 16.07 0.26 10.93
CA PHE A 77 16.69 -0.94 11.49
C PHE A 77 15.87 -2.21 11.19
N ALA A 78 14.54 -2.13 11.35
CA ALA A 78 13.64 -3.24 11.03
C ALA A 78 13.65 -3.60 9.53
N SER A 79 13.80 -2.60 8.65
CA SER A 79 13.92 -2.82 7.21
C SER A 79 15.27 -3.43 6.82
N GLU A 80 16.38 -2.95 7.40
CA GLU A 80 17.73 -3.45 7.09
C GLU A 80 18.02 -4.84 7.67
N SER A 81 17.28 -5.23 8.72
CA SER A 81 17.31 -6.57 9.28
C SER A 81 16.68 -7.63 8.37
N VAL A 82 15.92 -7.21 7.35
CA VAL A 82 15.36 -8.14 6.36
C VAL A 82 16.47 -8.67 5.46
N VAL A 83 16.57 -9.99 5.39
CA VAL A 83 17.47 -10.70 4.47
C VAL A 83 16.68 -11.03 3.21
N GLU A 84 17.21 -10.62 2.06
CA GLU A 84 16.57 -10.82 0.77
C GLU A 84 17.60 -11.34 -0.25
N ILE A 85 17.21 -12.37 -0.99
CA ILE A 85 17.93 -12.91 -2.14
C ILE A 85 17.07 -12.65 -3.37
N VAL A 86 17.64 -12.00 -4.38
CA VAL A 86 16.95 -11.67 -5.64
C VAL A 86 17.75 -12.25 -6.80
N ASP A 87 17.23 -13.30 -7.44
CA ASP A 87 17.85 -13.93 -8.61
C ASP A 87 17.04 -13.63 -9.87
N ARG A 88 17.69 -13.00 -10.86
CA ARG A 88 17.08 -12.72 -12.15
C ARG A 88 17.35 -13.88 -13.10
N TYR A 89 16.35 -14.75 -13.25
CA TYR A 89 16.51 -15.99 -14.01
C TYR A 89 16.02 -15.89 -15.47
N ASP A 90 15.28 -14.85 -15.88
CA ASP A 90 14.73 -14.77 -17.24
C ASP A 90 15.80 -14.90 -18.34
N LYS A 91 16.95 -14.24 -18.17
CA LYS A 91 18.05 -14.29 -19.15
C LYS A 91 18.89 -15.57 -19.02
N ASP A 92 19.12 -16.00 -17.78
CA ASP A 92 20.05 -17.09 -17.48
C ASP A 92 19.43 -18.47 -17.73
N CYS A 93 18.10 -18.56 -17.75
CA CYS A 93 17.35 -19.77 -18.07
C CYS A 93 16.98 -19.90 -19.57
N ILE A 94 17.74 -19.22 -20.43
CA ILE A 94 17.71 -19.42 -21.88
C ILE A 94 19.05 -20.06 -22.28
N PRO A 95 19.04 -21.22 -22.95
CA PRO A 95 20.26 -21.83 -23.46
C PRO A 95 21.02 -20.88 -24.38
N GLY A 96 22.35 -20.90 -24.35
CA GLY A 96 23.19 -20.03 -25.17
C GLY A 96 22.88 -20.10 -26.68
N THR A 97 22.46 -21.27 -27.16
CA THR A 97 22.00 -21.50 -28.55
C THR A 97 20.78 -20.68 -28.94
N HIS A 98 19.93 -20.31 -27.98
CA HIS A 98 18.70 -19.53 -28.17
C HIS A 98 18.79 -18.11 -27.60
N SER A 99 19.99 -17.65 -27.23
CA SER A 99 20.20 -16.34 -26.62
C SER A 99 19.68 -15.16 -27.46
N ASN A 100 19.74 -15.28 -28.79
CA ASN A 100 19.23 -14.28 -29.73
C ASN A 100 17.74 -14.43 -30.07
N LEU A 101 17.12 -15.57 -29.74
CA LEU A 101 15.73 -15.91 -30.07
C LEU A 101 14.97 -16.45 -28.84
N PRO A 102 14.89 -15.67 -27.75
CA PRO A 102 14.28 -16.12 -26.50
C PRO A 102 12.77 -16.37 -26.63
N LEU A 103 12.10 -15.63 -27.51
CA LEU A 103 10.66 -15.76 -27.74
C LEU A 103 10.30 -17.09 -28.41
N GLU A 104 11.10 -17.54 -29.39
CA GLU A 104 10.87 -18.83 -30.06
C GLU A 104 11.09 -19.99 -29.09
N TYR A 105 12.13 -19.90 -28.27
CA TYR A 105 12.43 -20.91 -27.25
C TYR A 105 11.29 -21.03 -26.22
N ILE A 106 10.77 -19.91 -25.69
CA ILE A 106 9.71 -19.96 -24.68
C ILE A 106 8.39 -20.48 -25.26
N GLN A 107 8.08 -20.16 -26.52
CA GLN A 107 6.84 -20.56 -27.20
C GLN A 107 6.85 -22.01 -27.66
N ASN A 108 8.03 -22.61 -27.84
CA ASN A 108 8.15 -24.01 -28.24
C ASN A 108 7.62 -24.95 -27.15
N SER A 109 6.60 -25.74 -27.46
CA SER A 109 6.01 -26.70 -26.52
C SER A 109 6.88 -27.95 -26.29
N LYS A 110 7.81 -28.24 -27.21
CA LYS A 110 8.67 -29.43 -27.16
C LYS A 110 9.99 -29.19 -26.42
N SER A 111 10.39 -27.94 -26.23
CA SER A 111 11.64 -27.60 -25.55
C SER A 111 11.52 -27.83 -24.05
N ASN A 112 12.51 -28.50 -23.46
CA ASN A 112 12.65 -28.56 -22.00
C ASN A 112 13.11 -27.18 -21.49
N LYS A 113 12.33 -26.59 -20.57
CA LYS A 113 12.52 -25.25 -19.99
C LYS A 113 12.96 -25.29 -18.53
N ILE A 114 13.42 -26.46 -18.08
CA ILE A 114 14.01 -26.63 -16.75
C ILE A 114 15.37 -25.92 -16.73
N CYS A 115 15.58 -25.12 -15.70
CA CYS A 115 16.79 -24.38 -15.45
C CYS A 115 17.18 -24.48 -13.98
N THR A 116 18.44 -24.74 -13.70
CA THR A 116 18.95 -24.83 -12.32
C THR A 116 19.74 -23.58 -11.96
N ARG A 117 19.45 -23.00 -10.79
CA ARG A 117 20.09 -21.82 -10.23
C ARG A 117 20.64 -22.12 -8.85
N ASN A 118 21.83 -21.64 -8.54
CA ASN A 118 22.43 -21.80 -7.21
C ASN A 118 22.41 -20.44 -6.51
N LEU A 119 21.72 -20.37 -5.38
CA LEU A 119 21.58 -19.16 -4.58
C LEU A 119 22.34 -19.34 -3.26
N ILE A 120 23.18 -18.37 -2.91
CA ILE A 120 23.93 -18.39 -1.66
C ILE A 120 23.17 -17.57 -0.63
N VAL A 121 22.90 -18.16 0.54
CA VAL A 121 22.24 -17.47 1.65
C VAL A 121 23.23 -16.52 2.32
N PRO A 122 23.04 -15.19 2.26
CA PRO A 122 24.06 -14.25 2.73
C PRO A 122 24.15 -14.18 4.26
N LYS A 123 23.03 -14.42 4.95
CA LYS A 123 22.88 -14.38 6.41
C LYS A 123 21.74 -15.31 6.80
N LEU A 124 21.73 -15.78 8.05
CA LEU A 124 20.65 -16.61 8.59
C LEU A 124 19.27 -16.04 8.22
N MET A 125 18.46 -16.82 7.52
CA MET A 125 17.07 -16.51 7.21
C MET A 125 16.17 -17.34 8.11
N LYS A 126 15.61 -16.72 9.14
CA LYS A 126 14.68 -17.37 10.07
C LYS A 126 13.33 -17.63 9.39
N SER A 127 12.78 -18.81 9.61
CA SER A 127 11.46 -19.23 9.14
C SER A 127 10.33 -18.36 9.72
N PRO A 128 9.22 -18.16 8.97
CA PRO A 128 9.03 -18.57 7.57
C PRO A 128 9.84 -17.70 6.58
N VAL A 129 10.48 -18.35 5.61
CA VAL A 129 11.12 -17.67 4.47
C VAL A 129 10.11 -17.57 3.33
N TYR A 130 9.77 -16.35 2.92
CA TYR A 130 8.76 -16.12 1.89
C TYR A 130 9.38 -16.21 0.50
N VAL A 131 8.72 -16.97 -0.37
CA VAL A 131 9.07 -17.15 -1.77
C VAL A 131 8.16 -16.25 -2.60
N TYR A 132 8.74 -15.30 -3.33
CA TYR A 132 8.01 -14.45 -4.26
C TYR A 132 8.54 -14.63 -5.68
N TYR A 133 7.66 -14.50 -6.66
CA TYR A 133 8.07 -14.14 -8.01
C TYR A 133 7.89 -12.64 -8.22
N GLN A 134 8.84 -12.03 -8.91
CA GLN A 134 8.78 -10.64 -9.34
C GLN A 134 8.67 -10.59 -10.85
N LEU A 135 7.69 -9.83 -11.35
CA LEU A 135 7.57 -9.46 -12.75
C LEU A 135 7.86 -7.97 -12.90
N ASP A 136 8.66 -7.63 -13.90
CA ASP A 136 8.86 -6.25 -14.35
C ASP A 136 8.17 -6.03 -15.70
N ASN A 137 7.85 -4.77 -15.98
CA ASN A 137 7.26 -4.32 -17.24
C ASN A 137 5.93 -5.03 -17.57
N PHE A 138 5.16 -5.41 -16.55
CA PHE A 138 3.85 -6.06 -16.71
C PHE A 138 2.75 -5.21 -16.08
N TYR A 139 1.88 -4.64 -16.91
CA TYR A 139 0.93 -3.60 -16.50
C TYR A 139 -0.44 -4.16 -16.07
N GLN A 140 -0.49 -4.79 -14.89
CA GLN A 140 -1.77 -5.23 -14.30
C GLN A 140 -2.74 -4.06 -14.05
N ASN A 141 -2.23 -2.85 -13.91
CA ASN A 141 -3.00 -1.63 -13.65
C ASN A 141 -3.63 -1.01 -14.92
N HIS A 142 -3.42 -1.59 -16.11
CA HIS A 142 -4.02 -1.08 -17.33
C HIS A 142 -5.56 -1.18 -17.28
N ARG A 143 -6.27 -0.09 -17.63
CA ARG A 143 -7.75 0.01 -17.48
C ARG A 143 -8.51 -1.18 -18.07
N ARG A 144 -8.13 -1.61 -19.29
CA ARG A 144 -8.78 -2.75 -19.96
C ARG A 144 -8.47 -4.08 -19.27
N TYR A 145 -7.26 -4.23 -18.73
CA TYR A 145 -6.84 -5.45 -18.03
C TYR A 145 -7.60 -5.59 -16.71
N VAL A 146 -7.59 -4.56 -15.85
CA VAL A 146 -8.29 -4.58 -14.55
C VAL A 146 -9.79 -4.81 -14.70
N ARG A 147 -10.42 -4.23 -15.74
CA ARG A 147 -11.85 -4.40 -16.01
C ARG A 147 -12.19 -5.78 -16.58
N SER A 148 -11.24 -6.50 -17.16
CA SER A 148 -11.47 -7.78 -17.84
C SER A 148 -11.52 -8.93 -16.84
N ARG A 149 -12.62 -8.98 -16.07
CA ARG A 149 -12.98 -10.03 -15.11
C ARG A 149 -14.45 -9.89 -14.70
N SER A 150 -15.02 -10.93 -14.09
CA SER A 150 -16.37 -10.89 -13.52
C SER A 150 -16.37 -11.29 -12.04
N ASP A 151 -16.51 -10.30 -11.15
CA ASP A 151 -16.48 -10.56 -9.71
C ASP A 151 -17.69 -11.40 -9.24
N LYS A 152 -18.83 -11.33 -9.94
CA LYS A 152 -20.00 -12.17 -9.65
C LYS A 152 -19.76 -13.62 -10.06
N GLN A 153 -19.14 -13.85 -11.23
CA GLN A 153 -18.77 -15.19 -11.71
C GLN A 153 -17.80 -15.87 -10.75
N LEU A 154 -16.82 -15.12 -10.22
CA LEU A 154 -15.87 -15.65 -9.23
C LEU A 154 -16.53 -16.06 -7.92
N GLN A 155 -17.60 -15.38 -7.51
CA GLN A 155 -18.26 -15.57 -6.21
C GLN A 155 -19.32 -16.67 -6.22
N SER A 156 -20.03 -16.87 -7.33
CA SER A 156 -21.21 -17.75 -7.37
C SER A 156 -21.36 -18.47 -8.70
N LYS A 157 -21.62 -19.78 -8.61
CA LYS A 157 -21.92 -20.63 -9.77
C LYS A 157 -23.12 -20.14 -10.58
N ALA A 158 -24.11 -19.52 -9.94
CA ALA A 158 -25.28 -18.97 -10.63
C ALA A 158 -24.94 -17.84 -11.62
N SER A 159 -23.78 -17.20 -11.45
CA SER A 159 -23.30 -16.11 -12.33
C SER A 159 -22.27 -16.59 -13.37
N GLU A 160 -22.21 -17.89 -13.66
CA GLU A 160 -21.31 -18.49 -14.66
C GLU A 160 -21.34 -17.76 -16.01
N ASN A 161 -22.54 -17.35 -16.45
CA ASN A 161 -22.78 -16.68 -17.72
C ASN A 161 -22.56 -15.14 -17.67
N ASP A 162 -22.25 -14.55 -16.52
CA ASP A 162 -21.98 -13.11 -16.42
C ASP A 162 -20.56 -12.78 -16.88
N VAL A 163 -20.34 -12.84 -18.20
CA VAL A 163 -19.03 -12.65 -18.83
C VAL A 163 -18.90 -11.31 -19.56
N SER A 164 -19.88 -10.42 -19.42
CA SER A 164 -20.00 -9.16 -20.16
C SER A 164 -18.75 -8.26 -20.11
N ASN A 165 -18.08 -8.23 -18.96
CA ASN A 165 -16.87 -7.45 -18.73
C ASN A 165 -15.57 -8.19 -19.08
N CYS A 166 -15.62 -9.50 -19.35
CA CYS A 166 -14.46 -10.38 -19.50
C CYS A 166 -13.80 -10.36 -20.88
N LYS A 167 -14.28 -9.55 -21.82
CA LYS A 167 -13.67 -9.47 -23.15
C LYS A 167 -12.17 -9.14 -23.09
N PRO A 168 -11.35 -9.70 -24.01
CA PRO A 168 -11.71 -10.64 -25.08
C PRO A 168 -11.79 -12.12 -24.64
N GLU A 169 -11.39 -12.46 -23.42
CA GLU A 169 -11.32 -13.85 -22.93
C GLU A 169 -12.59 -14.20 -22.14
N ASP A 170 -13.75 -14.03 -22.76
CA ASP A 170 -15.07 -14.30 -22.18
C ASP A 170 -15.61 -15.68 -22.55
N LEU A 171 -15.41 -16.11 -23.80
CA LEU A 171 -15.96 -17.34 -24.37
C LEU A 171 -14.92 -18.16 -25.14
N VAL A 172 -15.11 -19.48 -25.19
CA VAL A 172 -14.45 -20.38 -26.14
C VAL A 172 -15.50 -21.30 -26.76
N ASP A 173 -15.52 -21.39 -28.09
CA ASP A 173 -16.54 -22.12 -28.87
C ASP A 173 -17.99 -21.78 -28.46
N GLY A 174 -18.25 -20.50 -28.14
CA GLY A 174 -19.55 -20.01 -27.71
C GLY A 174 -19.95 -20.36 -26.27
N LYS A 175 -19.08 -21.01 -25.50
CA LYS A 175 -19.30 -21.37 -24.09
C LYS A 175 -18.50 -20.46 -23.15
N PRO A 176 -19.02 -20.14 -21.95
CA PRO A 176 -18.30 -19.30 -20.99
C PRO A 176 -16.99 -19.95 -20.53
N ILE A 177 -16.00 -19.10 -20.32
CA ILE A 177 -14.76 -19.44 -19.61
C ILE A 177 -14.96 -19.13 -18.13
N VAL A 178 -14.55 -20.03 -17.23
CA VAL A 178 -14.55 -19.79 -15.78
C VAL A 178 -13.17 -20.10 -15.23
N PRO A 179 -12.50 -19.17 -14.54
CA PRO A 179 -12.80 -17.73 -14.47
C PRO A 179 -12.53 -17.02 -15.81
N CYS A 180 -13.43 -16.14 -16.24
CA CYS A 180 -13.25 -15.35 -17.46
C CYS A 180 -12.35 -14.11 -17.26
N GLY A 181 -11.81 -13.61 -18.38
CA GLY A 181 -11.13 -12.32 -18.47
C GLY A 181 -9.61 -12.39 -18.46
N LEU A 182 -8.99 -11.32 -18.96
CA LEU A 182 -7.54 -11.22 -19.17
C LEU A 182 -6.75 -11.38 -17.87
N VAL A 183 -7.31 -10.94 -16.73
CA VAL A 183 -6.62 -11.06 -15.44
C VAL A 183 -6.38 -12.54 -15.14
N ALA A 184 -7.41 -13.37 -15.20
CA ALA A 184 -7.28 -14.79 -14.93
C ALA A 184 -6.51 -15.50 -16.05
N TRP A 185 -6.84 -15.19 -17.32
CA TRP A 185 -6.26 -15.85 -18.48
C TRP A 185 -4.72 -15.72 -18.59
N SER A 186 -4.13 -14.65 -18.06
CA SER A 186 -2.67 -14.46 -18.04
C SER A 186 -2.00 -14.99 -16.76
N LEU A 187 -2.56 -16.02 -16.12
CA LEU A 187 -2.06 -16.58 -14.86
C LEU A 187 -0.56 -16.96 -14.94
N PHE A 188 0.23 -16.48 -13.98
CA PHE A 188 1.64 -16.85 -13.88
C PHE A 188 1.83 -18.36 -13.67
N ASN A 189 2.76 -18.98 -14.41
CA ASN A 189 2.88 -20.45 -14.49
C ASN A 189 4.30 -21.03 -14.43
N ASP A 190 5.29 -20.24 -13.99
CA ASP A 190 6.59 -20.80 -13.63
C ASP A 190 6.46 -21.56 -12.31
N THR A 191 7.27 -22.61 -12.15
CA THR A 191 7.33 -23.39 -10.91
C THR A 191 8.76 -23.43 -10.37
N TYR A 192 8.85 -23.59 -9.05
CA TYR A 192 10.12 -23.58 -8.32
C TYR A 192 10.18 -24.80 -7.40
N ASN A 193 11.26 -25.57 -7.51
CA ASN A 193 11.62 -26.64 -6.58
C ASN A 193 12.96 -26.30 -5.92
N PHE A 194 13.05 -26.43 -4.61
CA PHE A 194 14.21 -26.00 -3.83
C PHE A 194 14.89 -27.20 -3.17
N LYS A 195 16.22 -27.18 -3.11
CA LYS A 195 17.03 -28.14 -2.36
C LYS A 195 18.17 -27.44 -1.65
N VAL A 196 18.54 -27.94 -0.47
CA VAL A 196 19.75 -27.57 0.26
C VAL A 196 20.45 -28.87 0.66
N GLU A 197 21.74 -29.01 0.33
CA GLU A 197 22.52 -30.24 0.62
C GLU A 197 21.82 -31.55 0.15
N ASN A 198 21.22 -31.54 -1.06
CA ASN A 198 20.40 -32.63 -1.61
C ASN A 198 19.11 -32.96 -0.85
N LYS A 199 18.74 -32.22 0.20
CA LYS A 199 17.44 -32.33 0.87
C LYS A 199 16.45 -31.38 0.22
N ALA A 200 15.28 -31.89 -0.17
CA ALA A 200 14.22 -31.07 -0.71
C ALA A 200 13.67 -30.12 0.37
N LEU A 201 13.53 -28.84 0.02
CA LEU A 201 12.83 -27.86 0.85
C LEU A 201 11.38 -27.78 0.38
N GLU A 202 10.45 -28.12 1.26
CA GLU A 202 9.02 -28.03 0.97
C GLU A 202 8.58 -26.56 0.96
N VAL A 203 7.88 -26.17 -0.10
CA VAL A 203 7.25 -24.85 -0.22
C VAL A 203 5.78 -24.99 0.12
N ASN A 204 5.40 -24.49 1.29
CA ASN A 204 4.01 -24.42 1.72
C ASN A 204 3.27 -23.36 0.87
N LYS A 205 2.27 -23.83 0.11
CA LYS A 205 1.38 -22.99 -0.72
C LYS A 205 0.01 -22.73 -0.08
N LYS A 206 -0.20 -23.13 1.17
CA LYS A 206 -1.43 -22.86 1.91
C LYS A 206 -1.34 -21.51 2.63
N ASP A 207 -2.49 -20.88 2.84
CA ASP A 207 -2.63 -19.60 3.53
C ASP A 207 -1.78 -18.44 2.94
N ILE A 208 -1.46 -18.50 1.65
CA ILE A 208 -0.79 -17.43 0.90
C ILE A 208 -1.76 -16.34 0.43
N ALA A 209 -3.04 -16.67 0.29
CA ALA A 209 -4.12 -15.75 -0.02
C ALA A 209 -4.78 -15.17 1.23
N TRP A 210 -5.39 -14.00 1.09
CA TRP A 210 -6.09 -13.37 2.19
C TRP A 210 -7.36 -14.15 2.53
N ARG A 211 -7.64 -14.30 3.83
CA ARG A 211 -8.85 -14.95 4.32
C ARG A 211 -10.14 -14.42 3.66
N SER A 212 -10.23 -13.11 3.45
CA SER A 212 -11.38 -12.49 2.77
C SER A 212 -11.49 -12.84 1.29
N ASP A 213 -10.38 -13.14 0.61
CA ASP A 213 -10.44 -13.64 -0.77
C ASP A 213 -11.01 -15.06 -0.76
N LYS A 214 -10.49 -15.94 0.11
CA LYS A 214 -10.93 -17.34 0.26
C LYS A 214 -12.39 -17.50 0.65
N GLU A 215 -12.85 -16.70 1.62
CA GLU A 215 -14.18 -16.88 2.21
C GLU A 215 -15.29 -16.05 1.54
N ARG A 216 -14.94 -14.99 0.79
CA ARG A 216 -15.95 -14.03 0.27
C ARG A 216 -15.83 -13.70 -1.20
N LYS A 217 -14.66 -13.78 -1.83
CA LYS A 217 -14.49 -13.35 -3.23
C LYS A 217 -14.46 -14.50 -4.22
N PHE A 218 -14.01 -15.67 -3.78
CA PHE A 218 -13.96 -16.88 -4.60
C PHE A 218 -14.91 -17.91 -4.00
N GLY A 219 -15.89 -18.36 -4.78
CA GLY A 219 -16.91 -19.31 -4.35
C GLY A 219 -16.36 -20.72 -4.20
N SER A 220 -16.82 -21.43 -3.17
CA SER A 220 -16.48 -22.85 -2.93
C SER A 220 -17.23 -23.83 -3.85
N ASP A 221 -18.24 -23.33 -4.57
CA ASP A 221 -19.04 -24.06 -5.56
C ASP A 221 -18.70 -23.66 -7.01
N VAL A 222 -17.70 -22.79 -7.21
CA VAL A 222 -17.25 -22.34 -8.52
C VAL A 222 -16.00 -23.14 -8.92
N TYR A 223 -16.07 -23.84 -10.04
CA TYR A 223 -14.98 -24.67 -10.57
C TYR A 223 -14.51 -24.12 -11.92
N PRO A 224 -13.21 -24.28 -12.28
CA PRO A 224 -12.73 -23.88 -13.58
C PRO A 224 -13.41 -24.65 -14.72
N ILE A 225 -13.90 -23.92 -15.73
CA ILE A 225 -14.60 -24.47 -16.90
C ILE A 225 -14.00 -23.83 -18.16
N ASN A 226 -13.66 -24.65 -19.15
CA ASN A 226 -13.07 -24.23 -20.44
C ASN A 226 -11.83 -23.31 -20.32
N PHE A 227 -11.18 -23.27 -19.16
CA PHE A 227 -10.07 -22.38 -18.89
C PHE A 227 -8.80 -22.80 -19.65
N GLN A 228 -8.22 -21.88 -20.42
CA GLN A 228 -7.11 -22.16 -21.35
C GLN A 228 -7.39 -23.24 -22.41
N ALA A 229 -8.67 -23.48 -22.75
CA ALA A 229 -9.05 -24.47 -23.76
C ALA A 229 -9.01 -23.94 -25.21
N GLY A 230 -8.81 -22.63 -25.40
CA GLY A 230 -8.73 -22.01 -26.73
C GLY A 230 -7.40 -22.25 -27.45
N SER A 231 -7.32 -21.78 -28.70
CA SER A 231 -6.08 -21.85 -29.50
C SER A 231 -4.95 -20.98 -28.94
N LEU A 232 -5.30 -19.89 -28.24
CA LEU A 232 -4.36 -19.02 -27.54
C LEU A 232 -4.30 -19.40 -26.05
N ILE A 233 -3.09 -19.70 -25.58
CA ILE A 233 -2.80 -19.94 -24.17
C ILE A 233 -2.08 -18.71 -23.60
N GLY A 234 -2.60 -18.19 -22.49
CA GLY A 234 -2.14 -16.94 -21.89
C GLY A 234 -1.15 -17.13 -20.75
N GLY A 235 -1.32 -18.22 -20.02
CA GLY A 235 -0.53 -18.51 -18.84
C GLY A 235 -0.73 -19.94 -18.35
N GLY A 236 -0.94 -20.09 -17.05
CA GLY A 236 -1.11 -21.37 -16.37
C GLY A 236 -2.51 -21.92 -16.49
N SER A 237 -2.66 -23.21 -16.29
CA SER A 237 -3.96 -23.89 -16.19
C SER A 237 -4.38 -24.02 -14.73
N LEU A 238 -5.69 -24.14 -14.50
CA LEU A 238 -6.27 -24.39 -13.19
C LEU A 238 -6.70 -25.86 -13.06
N ASN A 239 -6.80 -26.35 -11.82
CA ASN A 239 -7.30 -27.70 -11.58
C ASN A 239 -8.84 -27.69 -11.62
N SER A 240 -9.43 -28.34 -12.61
CA SER A 240 -10.89 -28.43 -12.78
C SER A 240 -11.61 -29.22 -11.68
N SER A 241 -10.90 -30.04 -10.91
CA SER A 241 -11.46 -30.83 -9.80
C SER A 241 -11.51 -30.07 -8.47
N ILE A 242 -10.94 -28.87 -8.40
CA ILE A 242 -10.81 -28.07 -7.16
C ILE A 242 -11.52 -26.72 -7.35
N PRO A 243 -12.32 -26.25 -6.37
CA PRO A 243 -13.02 -24.97 -6.49
C PRO A 243 -12.04 -23.78 -6.47
N LEU A 244 -12.48 -22.63 -7.00
CA LEU A 244 -11.64 -21.43 -7.05
C LEU A 244 -11.23 -20.95 -5.64
N SER A 245 -12.06 -21.20 -4.61
CA SER A 245 -11.78 -20.85 -3.21
C SER A 245 -10.60 -21.60 -2.58
N GLU A 246 -10.11 -22.67 -3.22
CA GLU A 246 -8.97 -23.46 -2.75
C GLU A 246 -7.71 -23.26 -3.62
N GLN A 247 -7.84 -22.59 -4.77
CA GLN A 247 -6.72 -22.32 -5.67
C GLN A 247 -6.04 -20.99 -5.32
N GLU A 248 -5.26 -20.97 -4.22
CA GLU A 248 -4.69 -19.73 -3.66
C GLU A 248 -3.73 -18.99 -4.61
N ASP A 249 -2.99 -19.71 -5.46
CA ASP A 249 -2.13 -19.12 -6.51
C ASP A 249 -2.94 -18.21 -7.47
N LEU A 250 -4.16 -18.62 -7.83
CA LEU A 250 -5.08 -17.81 -8.63
C LEU A 250 -5.49 -16.55 -7.86
N MET A 251 -5.86 -16.66 -6.59
CA MET A 251 -6.31 -15.52 -5.79
C MET A 251 -5.21 -14.47 -5.63
N VAL A 252 -3.97 -14.91 -5.39
CA VAL A 252 -2.80 -14.04 -5.33
C VAL A 252 -2.60 -13.31 -6.67
N TRP A 253 -2.77 -14.01 -7.80
CA TRP A 253 -2.65 -13.41 -9.13
C TRP A 253 -3.75 -12.38 -9.41
N MET A 254 -5.01 -12.75 -9.15
CA MET A 254 -6.22 -11.94 -9.41
C MET A 254 -6.23 -10.60 -8.67
N ARG A 255 -5.46 -10.48 -7.58
CA ARG A 255 -5.22 -9.20 -6.90
C ARG A 255 -4.26 -8.31 -7.70
N THR A 256 -4.76 -7.60 -8.70
CA THR A 256 -3.97 -6.75 -9.60
C THR A 256 -3.00 -5.81 -8.86
N ALA A 257 -1.75 -5.77 -9.32
CA ALA A 257 -0.74 -4.85 -8.81
C ALA A 257 -0.96 -3.41 -9.31
N ALA A 258 -0.59 -2.43 -8.48
CA ALA A 258 -0.70 -1.01 -8.80
C ALA A 258 0.43 -0.49 -9.71
N LEU A 259 1.59 -1.16 -9.72
CA LEU A 259 2.79 -0.79 -10.47
C LEU A 259 3.15 -1.87 -11.50
N SER A 260 3.96 -1.51 -12.49
CA SER A 260 4.43 -2.43 -13.56
C SER A 260 5.52 -3.41 -13.09
N THR A 261 6.17 -3.09 -11.98
CA THR A 261 7.05 -3.99 -11.25
C THR A 261 6.38 -4.36 -9.95
N PHE A 262 6.15 -5.65 -9.74
CA PHE A 262 5.47 -6.14 -8.55
C PHE A 262 5.95 -7.54 -8.17
N ARG A 263 5.74 -7.87 -6.89
CA ARG A 263 5.99 -9.18 -6.32
C ARG A 263 4.67 -9.84 -5.95
N LYS A 264 4.61 -11.16 -6.08
CA LYS A 264 3.48 -11.98 -5.67
C LYS A 264 4.00 -13.16 -4.86
N LEU A 265 3.30 -13.47 -3.78
CA LEU A 265 3.68 -14.57 -2.92
C LEU A 265 3.42 -15.90 -3.64
N TYR A 266 4.45 -16.71 -3.78
CA TYR A 266 4.36 -18.06 -4.34
C TYR A 266 4.17 -19.11 -3.25
N GLY A 267 4.75 -18.89 -2.07
CA GLY A 267 4.73 -19.85 -0.98
C GLY A 267 5.68 -19.47 0.16
N ARG A 268 5.81 -20.35 1.14
CA ARG A 268 6.68 -20.17 2.31
C ARG A 268 7.49 -21.43 2.56
N ILE A 269 8.75 -21.25 2.91
CA ILE A 269 9.61 -22.32 3.41
C ILE A 269 9.59 -22.22 4.93
N GLU A 270 9.10 -23.26 5.59
CA GLU A 270 8.87 -23.30 7.05
C GLU A 270 10.11 -23.79 7.83
N THR A 271 11.29 -23.69 7.23
CA THR A 271 12.57 -24.09 7.82
C THR A 271 13.58 -22.96 7.73
N ASP A 272 14.41 -22.83 8.75
CA ASP A 272 15.50 -21.84 8.78
C ASP A 272 16.56 -22.19 7.73
N LEU A 273 17.13 -21.16 7.07
CA LEU A 273 18.24 -21.30 6.12
C LEU A 273 19.48 -20.64 6.70
N GLN A 274 20.56 -21.39 6.85
CA GLN A 274 21.79 -20.93 7.49
C GLN A 274 22.62 -20.04 6.55
N ALA A 275 23.46 -19.20 7.14
CA ALA A 275 24.39 -18.40 6.35
C ALA A 275 25.35 -19.31 5.57
N ASN A 276 25.56 -18.98 4.29
CA ASN A 276 26.35 -19.72 3.30
C ASN A 276 25.73 -21.03 2.81
N ASP A 277 24.49 -21.37 3.19
CA ASP A 277 23.77 -22.45 2.52
C ASP A 277 23.67 -22.17 1.02
N VAL A 278 23.94 -23.20 0.21
CA VAL A 278 23.75 -23.16 -1.24
C VAL A 278 22.40 -23.80 -1.55
N ILE A 279 21.45 -22.96 -1.91
CA ILE A 279 20.12 -23.38 -2.34
C ILE A 279 20.17 -23.66 -3.84
N GLU A 280 20.00 -24.92 -4.21
CA GLU A 280 19.73 -25.32 -5.58
C GLU A 280 18.24 -25.10 -5.87
N VAL A 281 17.94 -24.26 -6.86
CA VAL A 281 16.58 -23.99 -7.33
C VAL A 281 16.44 -24.55 -8.73
N GLN A 282 15.55 -25.52 -8.89
CA GLN A 282 15.09 -25.97 -10.19
C GLN A 282 13.84 -25.17 -10.58
N ILE A 283 13.99 -24.36 -11.62
CA ILE A 283 12.98 -23.46 -12.15
C ILE A 283 12.43 -24.06 -13.44
N GLN A 284 11.11 -24.20 -13.52
CA GLN A 284 10.44 -24.44 -14.79
C GLN A 284 10.02 -23.10 -15.41
N ASN A 285 10.78 -22.65 -16.41
CA ASN A 285 10.59 -21.35 -17.06
C ASN A 285 9.52 -21.42 -18.17
N ASN A 286 8.24 -21.43 -17.81
CA ASN A 286 7.10 -21.52 -18.74
C ASN A 286 6.52 -20.16 -19.16
N TYR A 287 6.52 -19.17 -18.27
CA TYR A 287 5.75 -17.93 -18.44
C TYR A 287 6.43 -17.02 -19.46
N ASN A 288 5.72 -16.69 -20.53
CA ASN A 288 6.26 -15.84 -21.59
C ASN A 288 6.34 -14.38 -21.12
N SER A 289 7.55 -13.94 -20.77
CA SER A 289 7.84 -12.53 -20.49
C SER A 289 8.59 -11.82 -21.62
N TYR A 290 9.18 -12.58 -22.54
CA TYR A 290 10.06 -12.05 -23.59
C TYR A 290 9.30 -11.28 -24.66
N GLY A 291 8.05 -11.67 -24.96
CA GLY A 291 7.22 -11.02 -25.98
C GLY A 291 6.89 -9.55 -25.70
N TYR A 292 6.96 -9.12 -24.44
CA TYR A 292 6.76 -7.72 -24.02
C TYR A 292 7.98 -7.12 -23.33
N GLY A 293 9.15 -7.78 -23.39
CA GLY A 293 10.38 -7.31 -22.75
C GLY A 293 10.32 -7.30 -21.21
N GLY A 294 9.48 -8.15 -20.62
CA GLY A 294 9.40 -8.36 -19.18
C GLY A 294 10.65 -9.04 -18.62
N LYS A 295 10.88 -8.85 -17.33
CA LYS A 295 11.96 -9.52 -16.58
C LYS A 295 11.34 -10.32 -15.46
N LYS A 296 11.94 -11.47 -15.14
CA LYS A 296 11.45 -12.37 -14.10
C LYS A 296 12.54 -12.60 -13.07
N ARG A 297 12.16 -12.44 -11.80
CA ARG A 297 13.05 -12.74 -10.68
C ARG A 297 12.39 -13.65 -9.69
N LEU A 298 13.17 -14.54 -9.13
CA LEU A 298 12.83 -15.27 -7.92
C LEU A 298 13.37 -14.49 -6.74
N VAL A 299 12.52 -14.29 -5.72
CA VAL A 299 12.89 -13.54 -4.52
C VAL A 299 12.60 -14.40 -3.29
N LEU A 300 13.63 -14.64 -2.48
CA LEU A 300 13.50 -15.22 -1.15
C LEU A 300 13.69 -14.09 -0.14
N SER A 301 12.75 -13.91 0.78
CA SER A 301 12.81 -12.83 1.76
C SER A 301 12.32 -13.26 3.13
N THR A 302 12.98 -12.80 4.18
CA THR A 302 12.37 -12.76 5.51
C THR A 302 11.46 -11.53 5.65
N THR A 303 10.73 -11.43 6.75
CA THR A 303 9.91 -10.26 7.08
C THR A 303 10.16 -9.82 8.50
N THR A 304 10.00 -8.53 8.77
CA THR A 304 9.90 -7.97 10.11
C THR A 304 8.48 -7.45 10.38
N TRP A 305 8.25 -6.84 11.54
CA TRP A 305 6.94 -6.30 11.92
C TRP A 305 6.41 -5.22 10.97
N ILE A 306 7.30 -4.57 10.21
CA ILE A 306 6.95 -3.54 9.22
C ILE A 306 6.77 -4.11 7.80
N GLY A 307 6.99 -5.42 7.63
CA GLY A 307 6.87 -6.14 6.36
C GLY A 307 8.22 -6.54 5.76
N GLY A 308 8.35 -6.37 4.45
CA GLY A 308 9.59 -6.67 3.71
C GLY A 308 10.57 -5.50 3.74
N LYS A 309 11.70 -5.67 3.03
CA LYS A 309 12.77 -4.67 2.93
C LYS A 309 12.27 -3.41 2.21
N ASN A 310 12.13 -2.30 2.95
CA ASN A 310 11.78 -1.00 2.40
C ASN A 310 12.29 0.14 3.30
N ASN A 311 13.46 0.69 2.94
CA ASN A 311 14.10 1.75 3.71
C ASN A 311 13.39 3.11 3.60
N SER A 312 12.48 3.28 2.63
CA SER A 312 11.88 4.58 2.31
C SER A 312 11.13 5.19 3.49
N LEU A 313 10.41 4.37 4.26
CA LEU A 313 9.63 4.84 5.40
C LEU A 313 10.55 5.35 6.53
N GLY A 314 11.58 4.57 6.87
CA GLY A 314 12.56 4.96 7.88
C GLY A 314 13.32 6.24 7.48
N ILE A 315 13.78 6.32 6.22
CA ILE A 315 14.46 7.51 5.68
C ILE A 315 13.53 8.74 5.73
N ALA A 316 12.25 8.61 5.36
CA ALA A 316 11.30 9.71 5.39
C ALA A 316 11.09 10.25 6.82
N TYR A 317 10.94 9.37 7.81
CA TYR A 317 10.82 9.76 9.22
C TYR A 317 12.09 10.45 9.73
N ILE A 318 13.28 9.92 9.41
CA ILE A 318 14.55 10.53 9.81
C ILE A 318 14.72 11.90 9.15
N PHE A 319 14.39 12.02 7.86
CA PHE A 319 14.49 13.29 7.13
C PHE A 319 13.57 14.36 7.73
N ILE A 320 12.29 14.03 7.94
CA ILE A 320 11.32 14.96 8.53
C ILE A 320 11.74 15.30 9.97
N GLY A 321 12.11 14.31 10.78
CA GLY A 321 12.56 14.52 12.15
C GLY A 321 13.82 15.39 12.23
N GLY A 322 14.80 15.15 11.36
CA GLY A 322 16.02 15.94 11.26
C GLY A 322 15.77 17.38 10.81
N LEU A 323 14.90 17.59 9.81
CA LEU A 323 14.49 18.93 9.39
C LEU A 323 13.82 19.70 10.53
N ASN A 324 12.91 19.05 11.28
CA ASN A 324 12.25 19.67 12.43
C ASN A 324 13.24 20.00 13.56
N LEU A 325 14.25 19.15 13.79
CA LEU A 325 15.31 19.41 14.76
C LEU A 325 16.15 20.63 14.36
N LEU A 326 16.54 20.73 13.08
CA LEU A 326 17.28 21.88 12.55
C LEU A 326 16.47 23.18 12.68
N LEU A 327 15.16 23.13 12.39
CA LEU A 327 14.27 24.28 12.57
C LEU A 327 14.15 24.66 14.04
N ALA A 328 13.95 23.70 14.95
CA ALA A 328 13.88 23.95 16.39
C ALA A 328 15.15 24.66 16.89
N ILE A 329 16.34 24.15 16.52
CA ILE A 329 17.62 24.77 16.87
C ILE A 329 17.71 26.19 16.30
N SER A 330 17.32 26.40 15.03
CA SER A 330 17.34 27.73 14.40
C SER A 330 16.43 28.73 15.11
N PHE A 331 15.21 28.32 15.49
CA PHE A 331 14.29 29.16 16.25
C PHE A 331 14.80 29.44 17.67
N ILE A 332 15.44 28.47 18.34
CA ILE A 332 16.09 28.69 19.64
C ILE A 332 17.20 29.73 19.50
N LEU A 333 18.08 29.60 18.51
CA LEU A 333 19.17 30.56 18.28
C LEU A 333 18.62 31.97 18.01
N ILE A 334 17.62 32.10 17.14
CA ILE A 334 16.99 33.41 16.86
C ILE A 334 16.34 33.98 18.12
N PHE A 335 15.65 33.16 18.90
CA PHE A 335 14.97 33.59 20.12
C PHE A 335 15.96 34.06 21.20
N VAL A 336 17.12 33.41 21.31
CA VAL A 336 18.18 33.77 22.26
C VAL A 336 18.98 35.00 21.81
N PHE A 337 19.37 35.07 20.53
CA PHE A 337 20.22 36.16 20.03
C PHE A 337 19.46 37.43 19.64
N LYS A 338 18.19 37.32 19.22
CA LYS A 338 17.35 38.45 18.80
C LYS A 338 15.95 38.34 19.41
N PRO A 339 15.83 38.37 20.76
CA PRO A 339 14.53 38.29 21.41
C PRO A 339 13.68 39.48 20.98
N ARG A 340 12.44 39.20 20.59
CA ARG A 340 11.43 40.23 20.32
C ARG A 340 10.31 40.13 21.35
N PRO A 341 9.98 41.21 22.08
CA PRO A 341 8.83 41.22 22.97
C PRO A 341 7.55 40.98 22.17
N LEU A 342 6.65 40.16 22.71
CA LEU A 342 5.39 39.86 22.05
C LEU A 342 4.51 41.12 22.06
N GLY A 343 4.02 41.53 20.89
CA GLY A 343 3.12 42.68 20.77
C GLY A 343 3.79 44.05 20.91
N ASP A 344 5.11 44.14 20.72
CA ASP A 344 5.85 45.41 20.78
C ASP A 344 5.30 46.44 19.77
N PRO A 345 4.73 47.58 20.25
CA PRO A 345 4.15 48.60 19.39
C PRO A 345 5.15 49.28 18.47
N SER A 346 6.45 49.25 18.77
CA SER A 346 7.49 49.85 17.92
C SER A 346 7.56 49.20 16.53
N TYR A 347 7.05 47.98 16.39
CA TYR A 347 7.01 47.26 15.12
C TYR A 347 5.77 47.56 14.27
N LEU A 348 4.78 48.30 14.80
CA LEU A 348 3.60 48.73 14.06
C LEU A 348 4.02 49.67 12.92
N SER A 349 3.49 49.45 11.72
CA SER A 349 3.95 50.14 10.51
C SER A 349 3.88 51.67 10.61
N TRP A 350 2.83 52.20 11.25
CA TRP A 350 2.66 53.64 11.46
C TRP A 350 3.63 54.22 12.50
N ASN A 351 4.02 53.45 13.51
CA ASN A 351 5.01 53.87 14.49
C ASN A 351 6.42 53.92 13.88
N LYS A 352 6.73 53.01 12.95
CA LYS A 352 8.00 53.06 12.20
C LYS A 352 8.09 54.27 11.27
N GLN A 353 7.00 54.62 10.60
CA GLN A 353 6.96 55.77 9.69
C GLN A 353 7.13 57.09 10.44
N ALA A 354 6.51 57.23 11.61
CA ALA A 354 6.66 58.42 12.46
C ALA A 354 8.13 58.67 12.84
N THR A 355 8.88 57.61 13.20
CA THR A 355 10.31 57.69 13.53
C THR A 355 11.19 58.02 12.33
N ILE A 356 10.79 57.61 11.12
CA ILE A 356 11.50 57.93 9.87
C ILE A 356 11.23 59.38 9.44
N SER A 357 10.03 59.92 9.70
CA SER A 357 9.68 61.30 9.39
C SER A 357 10.21 62.33 10.41
N SER A 358 10.69 61.88 11.57
CA SER A 358 11.23 62.74 12.64
C SER A 358 12.76 62.82 12.65
N ASN A 359 13.44 62.10 11.76
CA ASN A 359 14.87 62.19 11.47
C ASN A 359 15.06 62.78 10.07
#